data_AF-D6RFA3-F1
#
_entry.id   AF-D6RFA3-F1
#
_cell.length_a   1.000
_cell.length_b   1.000
_cell.length_c   1.000
_cell.angle_alpha   90.00
_cell.angle_beta   90.00
_cell.angle_gamma   90.00
#
_symmetry.space_group_name_H-M   'P 1'
#
loop_
_entity.id
_entity.type
_entity.pdbx_description
1 polymer ?
#
loop_
_entity_poly.entity_id
_entity_poly.type
_entity_poly.pdbx_seq_one_letter_code
_entity_poly.pdbx_strand_id
1 'polypeptide(L)'
;MATIGPSGLHPGERASVCPHEGVPRPSGSLELECLQQFKVTRTQLQQIQASLLCSMEQALKGQDSPAPSVRMLPTYVRSTPHGTEQGDFLVLELGATGASLRVLWVTLTGTKECRVEPRSREFVIPQEVILGAGQQLFDFAARCLSEFLDAYPVENQEHPHFLDKRF
;
A
#
# COMPACT_ATOMS: atom_id res chain seq x y z
N MET A 1 11.18 -47.43 13.26
CA MET A 1 11.58 -48.57 12.41
C MET A 1 10.59 -48.70 11.27
N ALA A 2 11.02 -48.38 10.04
CA ALA A 2 10.65 -49.04 8.79
C ALA A 2 11.42 -48.33 7.67
N THR A 3 12.47 -48.99 7.19
CA THR A 3 13.28 -48.64 6.03
C THR A 3 12.81 -49.52 4.88
N ILE A 4 12.45 -48.96 3.73
CA ILE A 4 12.51 -49.65 2.43
C ILE A 4 12.96 -48.63 1.37
N GLY A 5 14.02 -49.00 0.65
CA GLY A 5 14.71 -48.22 -0.39
C GLY A 5 14.12 -48.38 -1.80
N PRO A 6 14.88 -48.07 -2.85
CA PRO A 6 14.42 -47.17 -3.91
C PRO A 6 14.00 -47.90 -5.19
N SER A 7 13.08 -47.29 -5.94
CA SER A 7 12.86 -47.61 -7.36
C SER A 7 13.34 -46.44 -8.20
N GLY A 8 14.24 -46.75 -9.14
CA GLY A 8 14.94 -45.78 -9.96
C GLY A 8 14.03 -45.07 -10.97
N LEU A 9 14.40 -43.82 -11.27
CA LEU A 9 13.92 -43.05 -12.40
C LEU A 9 15.15 -42.55 -13.16
N HIS A 10 15.25 -42.96 -14.43
CA HIS A 10 16.23 -42.44 -15.38
C HIS A 10 15.82 -41.03 -15.84
N PRO A 11 16.78 -40.23 -16.33
CA PRO A 11 16.75 -38.78 -16.29
C PRO A 11 16.20 -38.17 -17.58
N GLY A 12 15.44 -37.08 -17.46
CA GLY A 12 15.06 -36.29 -18.63
C GLY A 12 13.91 -35.34 -18.36
N GLU A 13 14.21 -34.19 -17.77
CA GLU A 13 13.76 -32.86 -18.25
C GLU A 13 14.22 -31.82 -17.23
N ARG A 14 15.42 -31.28 -17.49
CA ARG A 14 15.90 -30.08 -16.80
C ARG A 14 15.09 -28.93 -17.38
N ALA A 15 14.19 -28.35 -16.59
CA ALA A 15 13.57 -27.09 -16.92
C ALA A 15 14.66 -26.09 -17.30
N SER A 16 14.48 -25.52 -18.49
CA SER A 16 15.42 -24.62 -19.14
C SER A 16 15.80 -23.49 -18.19
N VAL A 17 17.06 -23.50 -17.75
CA VAL A 17 17.69 -22.34 -17.10
C VAL A 17 17.63 -21.23 -18.13
N CYS A 18 16.81 -20.20 -17.89
CA CYS A 18 16.86 -18.98 -18.67
C CYS A 18 18.34 -18.55 -18.71
N PRO A 19 18.96 -18.39 -19.90
CA PRO A 19 20.33 -17.94 -19.96
C PRO A 19 20.39 -16.65 -19.15
N HIS A 20 21.28 -16.62 -18.17
CA HIS A 20 21.62 -15.43 -17.43
C HIS A 20 22.21 -14.49 -18.50
N GLU A 21 21.36 -13.66 -19.11
CA GLU A 21 21.84 -12.54 -19.91
C GLU A 21 22.75 -11.77 -18.98
N GLY A 22 24.05 -11.82 -19.30
CA GLY A 22 25.05 -11.13 -18.52
C GLY A 22 24.63 -9.67 -18.45
N VAL A 23 24.51 -9.15 -17.24
CA VAL A 23 24.42 -7.71 -17.03
C VAL A 23 25.53 -7.09 -17.88
N PRO A 24 25.21 -6.23 -18.88
CA PRO A 24 26.22 -5.67 -19.75
C PRO A 24 27.28 -5.02 -18.88
N ARG A 25 28.54 -5.47 -19.02
CA ARG A 25 29.65 -4.78 -18.36
C ARG A 25 29.70 -3.37 -18.97
N PRO A 26 29.62 -2.31 -18.17
CA PRO A 26 29.64 -0.95 -18.70
C PRO A 26 30.88 -0.79 -19.55
N SER A 27 30.67 -0.53 -20.83
CA SER A 27 31.72 -0.67 -21.86
C SER A 27 32.43 0.66 -22.14
N GLY A 28 32.00 1.76 -21.51
CA GLY A 28 32.59 3.09 -21.63
C GLY A 28 32.89 3.74 -20.27
N SER A 29 33.95 4.55 -20.20
CA SER A 29 34.33 5.32 -19.00
C SER A 29 33.20 6.23 -18.49
N LEU A 30 32.45 6.84 -19.41
CA LEU A 30 31.35 7.75 -19.12
C LEU A 30 30.17 7.05 -18.43
N GLU A 31 29.85 5.81 -18.80
CA GLU A 31 28.76 5.04 -18.18
C GLU A 31 29.08 4.74 -16.71
N LEU A 32 30.32 4.32 -16.44
CA LEU A 32 30.78 4.07 -15.08
C LEU A 32 30.81 5.37 -14.27
N GLU A 33 31.27 6.48 -14.83
CA GLU A 33 31.26 7.80 -14.19
C GLU A 33 29.84 8.26 -13.80
N CYS A 34 28.86 8.12 -14.70
CA CYS A 34 27.46 8.43 -14.41
C CYS A 34 26.91 7.57 -13.25
N LEU A 35 27.17 6.26 -13.25
CA LEU A 35 26.68 5.37 -12.19
C LEU A 35 27.35 5.63 -10.83
N GLN A 36 28.56 6.18 -10.79
CA GLN A 36 29.24 6.52 -9.53
C GLN A 36 28.49 7.60 -8.75
N GLN A 37 27.76 8.51 -9.44
CA GLN A 37 26.96 9.55 -8.78
C GLN A 37 25.80 8.98 -7.94
N PHE A 38 25.34 7.77 -8.25
CA PHE A 38 24.27 7.08 -7.53
C PHE A 38 24.80 6.14 -6.43
N LYS A 39 26.12 5.97 -6.30
CA LYS A 39 26.69 5.20 -5.20
C LYS A 39 26.64 6.00 -3.92
N VAL A 40 25.84 5.52 -2.98
CA VAL A 40 25.74 6.10 -1.65
C VAL A 40 26.70 5.37 -0.70
N THR A 41 27.68 6.09 -0.18
CA THR A 41 28.60 5.57 0.84
C THR A 41 27.92 5.46 2.20
N ARG A 42 28.49 4.67 3.11
CA ARG A 42 28.01 4.54 4.49
C ARG A 42 27.97 5.90 5.21
N THR A 43 28.98 6.74 5.01
CA THR A 43 29.03 8.08 5.60
C THR A 43 27.90 8.96 5.10
N GLN A 44 27.62 8.93 3.80
CA GLN A 44 26.47 9.66 3.21
C GLN A 44 25.14 9.12 3.76
N LEU A 45 24.96 7.80 3.90
CA LEU A 45 23.77 7.22 4.51
C LEU A 45 23.56 7.70 5.95
N GLN A 46 24.62 7.77 6.75
CA GLN A 46 24.56 8.28 8.13
C GLN A 46 24.19 9.77 8.16
N GLN A 47 24.71 10.57 7.23
CA GLN A 47 24.34 11.98 7.09
C GLN A 47 22.87 12.15 6.71
N ILE A 48 22.37 11.33 5.78
CA ILE A 48 20.95 11.31 5.37
C ILE A 48 20.07 10.94 6.58
N GLN A 49 20.43 9.88 7.31
CA GLN A 49 19.71 9.45 8.51
C GLN A 49 19.66 10.56 9.57
N ALA A 50 20.80 11.18 9.89
CA ALA A 50 20.87 12.26 10.88
C ALA A 50 20.04 13.48 10.45
N SER A 51 20.06 13.82 9.17
CA SER A 51 19.30 14.94 8.62
C SER A 51 17.78 14.68 8.68
N LEU A 52 17.34 13.47 8.34
CA LEU A 52 15.94 13.06 8.47
C LEU A 52 15.48 13.11 9.92
N LEU A 53 16.26 12.54 10.85
CA LEU A 53 15.94 12.55 12.27
C LEU A 53 15.83 13.97 12.81
N CYS A 54 16.78 14.85 12.49
CA CYS A 54 16.74 16.26 12.87
C CYS A 54 15.47 16.95 12.36
N SER A 55 15.11 16.74 11.09
CA SER A 55 13.89 17.33 10.51
C SER A 55 12.62 16.80 11.17
N MET A 56 12.55 15.50 11.49
CA MET A 56 11.42 14.91 12.22
C MET A 56 11.29 15.51 13.62
N GLU A 57 12.39 15.65 14.36
CA GLU A 57 12.38 16.26 15.69
C GLU A 57 11.95 17.73 15.67
N GLN A 58 12.42 18.50 14.69
CA GLN A 58 12.01 19.91 14.52
C GLN A 58 10.49 20.02 14.31
N ALA A 59 9.93 19.19 13.44
CA ALA A 59 8.49 19.18 13.16
C ALA A 59 7.65 18.78 14.38
N LEU A 60 8.08 17.75 15.11
CA LEU A 60 7.39 17.32 16.33
C LEU A 60 7.48 18.35 17.47
N LYS A 61 8.53 19.18 17.49
CA LYS A 61 8.70 20.30 18.45
C LYS A 61 7.87 21.53 18.07
N GLY A 62 7.20 21.54 16.92
CA GLY A 62 6.43 22.70 16.42
C GLY A 62 7.31 23.87 15.98
N GLN A 63 8.53 23.60 15.51
CA GLN A 63 9.40 24.65 14.97
C GLN A 63 8.99 24.95 13.52
N ASP A 64 8.34 26.10 13.31
CA ASP A 64 7.74 26.45 12.01
C ASP A 64 8.60 27.40 11.15
N SER A 65 9.78 27.82 11.62
CA SER A 65 10.64 28.76 10.90
C SER A 65 12.15 28.43 10.97
N PRO A 66 12.78 28.02 9.86
CA PRO A 66 12.16 27.61 8.59
C PRO A 66 11.32 26.33 8.78
N ALA A 67 10.32 26.11 7.92
CA ALA A 67 9.52 24.90 7.98
C ALA A 67 10.39 23.65 7.76
N PRO A 68 10.24 22.59 8.57
CA PRO A 68 11.03 21.38 8.43
C PRO A 68 10.68 20.65 7.13
N SER A 69 11.68 20.04 6.50
CA SER A 69 11.52 19.27 5.26
C SER A 69 10.55 18.08 5.42
N VAL A 70 10.44 17.52 6.62
CA VAL A 70 9.49 16.46 6.99
C VAL A 70 8.44 17.01 7.95
N ARG A 71 7.15 16.96 7.59
CA ARG A 71 6.07 17.67 8.32
C ARG A 71 5.46 16.95 9.52
N MET A 72 5.72 15.66 9.71
CA MET A 72 5.24 14.86 10.86
C MET A 72 3.74 15.06 11.21
N LEU A 73 2.86 15.03 10.21
CA LEU A 73 1.43 15.29 10.40
C LEU A 73 0.75 14.16 11.22
N PRO A 74 -0.12 14.49 12.19
CA PRO A 74 -0.83 13.49 12.99
C PRO A 74 -1.87 12.75 12.15
N THR A 75 -1.87 11.41 12.23
CA THR A 75 -2.86 10.55 11.56
C THR A 75 -4.15 10.37 12.37
N TYR A 76 -4.14 10.80 13.64
CA TYR A 76 -5.20 10.56 14.64
C TYR A 76 -5.48 9.07 14.95
N VAL A 77 -4.60 8.16 14.52
CA VAL A 77 -4.60 6.75 14.93
C VAL A 77 -3.77 6.61 16.21
N ARG A 78 -4.43 6.26 17.33
CA ARG A 78 -3.80 6.26 18.68
C ARG A 78 -3.29 4.89 19.13
N SER A 79 -3.66 3.81 18.45
CA SER A 79 -3.27 2.44 18.79
C SER A 79 -3.19 1.57 17.54
N THR A 80 -2.36 0.52 17.61
CA THR A 80 -2.33 -0.54 16.59
C THR A 80 -3.47 -1.53 16.82
N PRO A 81 -3.90 -2.28 15.78
CA PRO A 81 -4.93 -3.29 15.94
C PRO A 81 -4.57 -4.36 16.97
N HIS A 82 -5.55 -4.80 17.77
CA HIS A 82 -5.38 -5.81 18.81
C HIS A 82 -6.12 -7.13 18.52
N GLY A 83 -6.84 -7.23 17.41
CA GLY A 83 -7.46 -8.46 16.91
C GLY A 83 -8.83 -8.76 17.50
N THR A 84 -9.41 -7.83 18.24
CA THR A 84 -10.79 -7.95 18.77
C THR A 84 -11.75 -6.98 18.09
N GLU A 85 -11.29 -6.28 17.05
CA GLU A 85 -12.10 -5.41 16.21
C GLU A 85 -13.18 -6.23 15.50
N GLN A 86 -14.40 -5.71 15.51
CA GLN A 86 -15.57 -6.38 14.98
C GLN A 86 -16.43 -5.38 14.20
N GLY A 87 -17.11 -5.88 13.18
CA GLY A 87 -18.08 -5.10 12.40
C GLY A 87 -17.80 -5.13 10.90
N ASP A 88 -18.74 -4.57 10.15
CA ASP A 88 -18.64 -4.36 8.73
C ASP A 88 -18.14 -2.94 8.42
N PHE A 89 -17.11 -2.86 7.60
CA PHE A 89 -16.43 -1.61 7.27
C PHE A 89 -16.41 -1.43 5.75
N LEU A 90 -16.80 -0.25 5.31
CA LEU A 90 -16.57 0.21 3.95
C LEU A 90 -15.26 1.00 3.89
N VAL A 91 -14.43 0.67 2.92
CA VAL A 91 -13.17 1.37 2.65
C VAL A 91 -13.24 1.95 1.26
N LEU A 92 -12.92 3.24 1.15
CA LEU A 92 -12.78 3.95 -0.10
C LEU A 92 -11.31 4.33 -0.27
N GLU A 93 -10.67 3.85 -1.32
CA GLU A 93 -9.28 4.16 -1.62
C GLU A 93 -9.15 4.78 -3.01
N LEU A 94 -8.40 5.88 -3.09
CA LEU A 94 -7.96 6.45 -4.37
C LEU A 94 -6.59 5.85 -4.69
N GLY A 95 -6.50 5.16 -5.81
CA GLY A 95 -5.27 4.52 -6.27
C GLY A 95 -4.18 5.55 -6.54
N ALA A 96 -2.95 5.24 -6.09
CA ALA A 96 -1.79 6.11 -6.30
C ALA A 96 -1.30 6.13 -7.76
N THR A 97 -1.57 5.07 -8.53
CA THR A 97 -1.12 4.90 -9.91
C THR A 97 -2.30 4.47 -10.79
N GLY A 98 -2.55 5.19 -11.89
CA GLY A 98 -3.58 4.83 -12.86
C GLY A 98 -4.97 5.44 -12.62
N ALA A 99 -5.08 6.40 -11.70
CA ALA A 99 -6.31 7.13 -11.39
C ALA A 99 -7.54 6.21 -11.28
N SER A 100 -7.47 5.27 -10.34
CA SER A 100 -8.60 4.43 -9.99
C SER A 100 -9.13 4.78 -8.61
N LEU A 101 -10.38 4.42 -8.38
CA LEU A 101 -11.03 4.46 -7.09
C LEU A 101 -11.49 3.05 -6.80
N ARG A 102 -11.19 2.54 -5.61
CA ARG A 102 -11.63 1.22 -5.19
C ARG A 102 -12.49 1.31 -3.94
N VAL A 103 -13.59 0.57 -3.97
CA VAL A 103 -14.52 0.39 -2.84
C VAL A 103 -14.34 -1.03 -2.32
N LEU A 104 -14.12 -1.18 -1.02
CA LEU A 104 -14.04 -2.46 -0.34
C LEU A 104 -15.09 -2.57 0.75
N TRP A 105 -15.62 -3.77 0.94
CA TRP A 105 -16.34 -4.18 2.14
C TRP A 105 -15.49 -5.19 2.91
N VAL A 106 -15.20 -4.89 4.17
CA VAL A 106 -14.40 -5.72 5.06
C VAL A 106 -15.23 -6.07 6.29
N THR A 107 -15.40 -7.36 6.56
CA THR A 107 -16.02 -7.85 7.80
C THR A 107 -14.92 -8.30 8.76
N LEU A 108 -14.87 -7.68 9.93
CA LEU A 108 -13.99 -8.10 11.02
C LEU A 108 -14.80 -8.92 12.03
N THR A 109 -14.30 -10.10 12.38
CA THR A 109 -15.00 -11.05 13.27
C THR A 109 -14.44 -11.09 14.69
N GLY A 110 -13.40 -10.29 15.00
CA GLY A 110 -12.75 -10.30 16.31
C GLY A 110 -12.03 -11.61 16.66
N THR A 111 -11.76 -12.45 15.66
CA THR A 111 -11.04 -13.72 15.81
C THR A 111 -9.97 -13.84 14.73
N LYS A 112 -8.79 -14.37 15.08
CA LYS A 112 -7.66 -14.52 14.14
C LYS A 112 -7.89 -15.57 13.04
N GLU A 113 -8.96 -16.35 13.16
CA GLU A 113 -9.22 -17.57 12.39
C GLU A 113 -10.22 -17.35 11.25
N CYS A 114 -10.96 -16.25 11.24
CA CYS A 114 -11.92 -15.95 10.18
C CYS A 114 -11.27 -15.06 9.12
N ARG A 115 -10.90 -15.65 7.98
CA ARG A 115 -10.54 -14.92 6.76
C ARG A 115 -11.78 -14.82 5.89
N VAL A 116 -12.55 -13.74 6.06
CA VAL A 116 -13.56 -13.37 5.07
C VAL A 116 -12.83 -12.67 3.93
N GLU A 117 -12.97 -13.17 2.71
CA GLU A 117 -12.45 -12.46 1.53
C GLU A 117 -13.21 -11.14 1.37
N PRO A 118 -12.52 -9.98 1.44
CA PRO A 118 -13.18 -8.70 1.34
C PRO A 118 -13.79 -8.52 -0.06
N ARG A 119 -15.03 -8.04 -0.12
CA ARG A 119 -15.65 -7.69 -1.41
C ARG A 119 -15.00 -6.42 -1.91
N SER A 120 -14.71 -6.35 -3.20
CA SER A 120 -13.87 -5.30 -3.77
C SER A 120 -14.30 -4.97 -5.19
N ARG A 121 -14.41 -3.69 -5.52
CA ARG A 121 -14.63 -3.21 -6.88
C ARG A 121 -13.77 -1.99 -7.16
N GLU A 122 -13.12 -2.00 -8.31
CA GLU A 122 -12.31 -0.90 -8.81
C GLU A 122 -13.05 -0.17 -9.93
N PHE A 123 -12.92 1.16 -9.94
CA PHE A 123 -13.52 2.09 -10.88
C PHE A 123 -12.41 2.96 -11.46
N VAL A 124 -12.34 3.06 -12.78
CA VAL A 124 -11.40 3.96 -13.45
C VAL A 124 -11.95 5.39 -13.35
N ILE A 125 -11.17 6.32 -12.82
CA ILE A 125 -11.53 7.73 -12.72
C ILE A 125 -11.29 8.37 -14.10
N PRO A 126 -12.33 8.94 -14.74
CA PRO A 126 -12.18 9.63 -16.02
C PRO A 126 -11.19 10.80 -15.95
N GLN A 127 -10.47 11.06 -17.04
CA GLN A 127 -9.41 12.09 -17.07
C GLN A 127 -9.95 13.49 -16.75
N GLU A 128 -11.16 13.80 -17.20
CA GLU A 128 -11.88 15.03 -16.92
C GLU A 128 -12.21 15.23 -15.43
N VAL A 129 -12.36 14.14 -14.68
CA VAL A 129 -12.59 14.18 -13.22
C VAL A 129 -11.28 14.41 -12.48
N ILE A 130 -10.18 13.75 -12.90
CA ILE A 130 -8.85 13.92 -12.31
C ILE A 130 -8.36 15.37 -12.45
N LEU A 131 -8.52 15.93 -13.65
CA LEU A 131 -8.10 17.30 -13.98
C LEU A 131 -9.17 18.35 -13.65
N GLY A 132 -10.33 17.90 -13.18
CA GLY A 132 -11.50 18.71 -12.90
C GLY A 132 -11.48 19.37 -11.53
N ALA A 133 -12.64 19.92 -11.15
CA ALA A 133 -12.83 20.47 -9.82
C ALA A 133 -12.93 19.34 -8.78
N GLY A 134 -12.49 19.61 -7.54
CA GLY A 134 -12.59 18.63 -6.45
C GLY A 134 -13.99 18.09 -6.23
N GLN A 135 -15.03 18.91 -6.47
CA GLN A 135 -16.43 18.46 -6.41
C GLN A 135 -16.72 17.30 -7.36
N GLN A 136 -16.19 17.33 -8.58
CA GLN A 136 -16.39 16.27 -9.57
C GLN A 136 -15.79 14.94 -9.10
N LEU A 137 -14.65 14.98 -8.39
CA LEU A 137 -14.04 13.79 -7.79
C LEU A 137 -14.92 13.21 -6.67
N PHE A 138 -15.45 14.06 -5.79
CA PHE A 138 -16.34 13.60 -4.71
C PHE A 138 -17.68 13.09 -5.24
N ASP A 139 -18.25 13.72 -6.27
CA ASP A 139 -19.46 13.25 -6.95
C ASP A 139 -19.22 11.90 -7.65
N PHE A 140 -18.05 11.73 -8.28
CA PHE A 140 -17.64 10.44 -8.84
C PHE A 140 -17.52 9.37 -7.74
N ALA A 141 -16.86 9.68 -6.62
CA ALA A 141 -16.71 8.76 -5.50
C ALA A 141 -18.05 8.33 -4.88
N ALA A 142 -18.98 9.27 -4.70
CA ALA A 142 -20.32 8.98 -4.20
C ALA A 142 -21.09 8.04 -5.13
N ARG A 143 -21.00 8.24 -6.46
CA ARG A 143 -21.60 7.34 -7.45
C ARG A 143 -20.99 5.94 -7.40
N CYS A 144 -19.66 5.82 -7.36
CA CYS A 144 -18.99 4.52 -7.23
C CYS A 144 -19.42 3.76 -5.98
N LEU A 145 -19.56 4.46 -4.84
CA LEU A 145 -20.06 3.88 -3.60
C LEU A 145 -21.50 3.40 -3.75
N SER A 146 -22.38 4.20 -4.35
CA SER A 146 -23.77 3.79 -4.63
C SER A 146 -23.84 2.54 -5.50
N GLU A 147 -23.13 2.55 -6.64
CA GLU A 147 -23.08 1.40 -7.56
C GLU A 147 -22.50 0.14 -6.92
N PHE A 148 -21.57 0.29 -5.97
CA PHE A 148 -21.05 -0.84 -5.19
C PHE A 148 -22.11 -1.40 -4.24
N LEU A 149 -22.80 -0.54 -3.49
CA LEU A 149 -23.84 -0.96 -2.54
C LEU A 149 -25.05 -1.58 -3.23
N ASP A 150 -25.43 -1.08 -4.40
CA ASP A 150 -26.51 -1.66 -5.21
C ASP A 150 -26.16 -3.06 -5.73
N ALA A 151 -24.89 -3.30 -6.06
CA ALA A 151 -24.41 -4.61 -6.51
C ALA A 151 -24.24 -5.63 -5.36
N TYR A 152 -24.09 -5.14 -4.13
CA TYR A 152 -23.90 -5.95 -2.92
C TYR A 152 -24.91 -5.53 -1.84
N PRO A 153 -26.21 -5.78 -2.05
CA PRO A 153 -27.24 -5.37 -1.11
C PRO A 153 -26.95 -5.95 0.28
N VAL A 154 -27.05 -5.09 1.28
CA VAL A 154 -26.89 -5.47 2.68
C VAL A 154 -28.16 -6.22 3.08
N GLU A 155 -28.05 -7.53 3.30
CA GLU A 155 -29.17 -8.30 3.83
C GLU A 155 -29.46 -7.84 5.27
N ASN A 156 -30.49 -6.99 5.43
CA ASN A 156 -31.17 -6.64 6.69
C ASN A 156 -30.33 -6.76 7.98
N GLN A 157 -29.27 -5.97 8.10
CA GLN A 157 -28.64 -5.69 9.38
C GLN A 157 -28.55 -4.19 9.58
N GLU A 158 -28.78 -3.76 10.82
CA GLU A 158 -28.96 -2.36 11.19
C GLU A 158 -27.85 -1.47 10.61
N HIS A 159 -28.26 -0.27 10.18
CA HIS A 159 -27.41 0.72 9.54
C HIS A 159 -26.02 0.80 10.21
N PRO A 160 -24.93 0.86 9.43
CA PRO A 160 -23.59 0.95 9.99
C PRO A 160 -23.54 2.14 10.95
N HIS A 161 -23.26 1.86 12.22
CA HIS A 161 -23.02 2.88 13.21
C HIS A 161 -21.88 3.76 12.71
N PHE A 162 -22.19 4.99 12.30
CA PHE A 162 -21.19 6.03 12.20
C PHE A 162 -20.49 6.07 13.55
N LEU A 163 -19.19 5.78 13.55
CA LEU A 163 -18.36 5.88 14.74
C LEU A 163 -18.52 7.28 15.33
N ASP A 164 -19.34 7.38 16.37
CA ASP A 164 -19.42 8.53 17.25
C ASP A 164 -18.06 8.62 17.93
N LYS A 165 -17.14 9.38 17.32
CA LYS A 165 -15.87 9.73 17.90
C LYS A 165 -16.15 10.67 19.07
N ARG A 166 -16.46 10.10 20.23
CA ARG A 166 -16.29 10.82 21.48
C ARG A 166 -14.81 11.19 21.60
N PHE A 167 -14.58 12.50 21.66
CA PHE A 167 -13.27 13.13 21.76
C PHE A 167 -12.52 12.72 23.03
#